data_AF-A0A1N7J0L5-F1
#
_entry.id   AF-A0A1N7J0L5-F1
#
_cell.length_a   1.000
_cell.length_b   1.000
_cell.length_c   1.000
_cell.angle_alpha   90.00
_cell.angle_beta   90.00
_cell.angle_gamma   90.00
#
_symmetry.space_group_name_H-M   'P 1'
#
loop_
_entity.id
_entity.type
_entity.pdbx_description
1 polymer ?
#
loop_
_entity_poly.entity_id
_entity_poly.type
_entity_poly.pdbx_seq_one_letter_code
_entity_poly.pdbx_strand_id
1 'polypeptide(L)'
;MEPNRHLTPITNLWFDGTSTEFTHAFVERFAYEWVVEIINPCPIPLIENREYVLTLSFEQEDGLTFSSINIESYDIMQGDEFTVYRFYMYPL
;
A
#
# COMPACT_ATOMS: atom_id res chain seq x y z
N MET A 1 -19.86 -15.79 7.98
CA MET A 1 -19.89 -14.99 6.73
C MET A 1 -18.58 -14.28 6.70
N GLU A 2 -17.63 -14.78 5.90
CA GLU A 2 -16.40 -14.03 5.65
C GLU A 2 -16.79 -12.71 4.98
N PRO A 3 -16.39 -11.55 5.50
CA PRO A 3 -16.59 -10.29 4.78
C PRO A 3 -15.85 -10.42 3.46
N ASN A 4 -16.58 -10.25 2.36
CA ASN A 4 -16.00 -10.31 1.03
C ASN A 4 -15.06 -9.12 0.90
N ARG A 5 -13.75 -9.34 1.10
CA ARG A 5 -12.74 -8.27 1.02
C ARG A 5 -12.71 -7.78 -0.42
N HIS A 6 -13.12 -6.53 -0.63
CA HIS A 6 -13.05 -5.91 -1.95
C HIS A 6 -11.61 -5.43 -2.18
N LEU A 7 -10.77 -6.36 -2.62
CA LEU A 7 -9.36 -6.11 -2.95
C LEU A 7 -9.25 -5.74 -4.43
N THR A 8 -8.74 -4.55 -4.71
CA THR A 8 -8.40 -4.13 -6.08
C THR A 8 -6.89 -4.14 -6.28
N PRO A 9 -6.36 -4.87 -7.26
CA PRO A 9 -4.92 -4.90 -7.54
C PRO A 9 -4.36 -3.53 -7.91
N ILE A 10 -3.14 -3.28 -7.46
CA ILE A 10 -2.34 -2.09 -7.79
C ILE A 10 -1.28 -2.49 -8.82
N THR A 11 -1.14 -1.70 -9.88
CA THR A 11 -0.19 -1.91 -10.97
C THR A 11 1.06 -1.06 -10.82
N ASN A 12 0.92 0.18 -10.33
CA ASN A 12 2.03 1.09 -10.06
C ASN A 12 1.88 1.73 -8.67
N LEU A 13 3.00 1.97 -8.00
CA LEU A 13 3.05 2.51 -6.65
C LEU A 13 4.16 3.55 -6.52
N TRP A 14 3.85 4.66 -5.85
CA TRP A 14 4.81 5.69 -5.52
C TRP A 14 4.68 6.11 -4.06
N PHE A 15 5.80 6.11 -3.35
CA PHE A 15 5.92 6.66 -2.01
C PHE A 15 6.58 8.02 -2.08
N ASP A 16 5.90 9.06 -1.61
CA ASP A 16 6.37 10.45 -1.70
C ASP A 16 6.84 10.85 -3.11
N GLY A 17 6.11 10.38 -4.14
CA GLY A 17 6.42 10.58 -5.55
C GLY A 17 7.55 9.70 -6.10
N THR A 18 8.18 8.85 -5.29
CA THR A 18 9.23 7.92 -5.71
C THR A 18 8.63 6.58 -6.12
N SER A 19 8.85 6.18 -7.38
CA SER A 19 8.39 4.89 -7.90
C SER A 19 8.96 3.75 -7.07
N THR A 20 8.09 2.84 -6.66
CA THR A 20 8.46 1.72 -5.78
C THR A 20 8.03 0.41 -6.40
N GLU A 21 9.00 -0.49 -6.57
CA GLU A 21 8.75 -1.84 -7.06
C GLU A 21 8.18 -2.72 -5.94
N PHE A 22 7.28 -3.61 -6.32
CA PHE A 22 6.66 -4.59 -5.44
C PHE A 22 6.30 -5.86 -6.22
N THR A 23 6.05 -6.95 -5.49
CA THR A 23 5.64 -8.25 -6.03
C THR A 23 4.12 -8.31 -6.13
N HIS A 24 3.43 -8.01 -5.04
CA HIS A 24 1.97 -7.88 -5.03
C HIS A 24 1.54 -6.69 -4.19
N ALA A 25 0.55 -5.93 -4.67
CA ALA A 25 -0.08 -4.87 -3.91
C ALA A 25 -1.56 -4.76 -4.24
N PHE A 26 -2.37 -4.42 -3.24
CA PHE A 26 -3.81 -4.28 -3.35
C PHE A 26 -4.28 -3.09 -2.52
N VAL A 27 -5.37 -2.47 -2.94
CA VAL A 27 -6.13 -1.54 -2.09
C VAL A 27 -7.45 -2.19 -1.69
N GLU A 28 -7.75 -2.12 -0.40
CA GLU A 28 -9.06 -2.40 0.17
C GLU A 28 -9.72 -1.08 0.56
N ARG A 29 -10.97 -0.88 0.11
CA ARG A 29 -11.72 0.35 0.40
C ARG A 29 -12.91 0.06 1.30
N PHE A 30 -12.85 0.58 2.52
CA PHE A 30 -13.98 0.67 3.43
C PHE A 30 -14.70 2.01 3.27
N ALA A 31 -15.79 2.21 4.01
CA ALA A 31 -16.63 3.41 3.90
C ALA A 31 -15.87 4.72 4.19
N TYR A 32 -14.86 4.68 5.05
CA TYR A 32 -14.07 5.87 5.44
C TYR A 32 -12.57 5.61 5.42
N GLU A 33 -12.14 4.35 5.33
CA GLU A 33 -10.75 3.94 5.48
C GLU A 33 -10.31 3.17 4.25
N TRP A 34 -9.13 3.48 3.74
CA TRP A 34 -8.49 2.73 2.67
C TRP A 34 -7.24 2.07 3.24
N VAL A 35 -7.05 0.81 2.90
CA VAL A 35 -5.88 0.03 3.30
C VAL A 35 -5.14 -0.40 2.05
N VAL A 36 -3.90 0.03 1.90
CA VAL A 36 -3.00 -0.50 0.87
C VAL A 36 -2.12 -1.57 1.51
N GLU A 37 -2.24 -2.79 1.01
CA GLU A 37 -1.44 -3.94 1.44
C GLU A 37 -0.43 -4.28 0.34
N ILE A 38 0.85 -4.40 0.72
CA ILE A 38 1.95 -4.78 -0.17
C ILE A 38 2.62 -6.01 0.40
N ILE A 39 2.84 -7.01 -0.44
CA ILE A 39 3.47 -8.27 -0.07
C ILE A 39 4.73 -8.41 -0.93
N ASN A 40 5.89 -8.44 -0.29
CA ASN A 40 7.17 -8.60 -0.96
C ASN A 40 8.02 -9.69 -0.30
N PRO A 41 8.74 -10.53 -1.09
CA PRO A 41 9.68 -11.51 -0.55
C PRO A 41 10.92 -10.87 0.05
N CYS A 42 11.26 -9.65 -0.40
CA CYS A 42 12.38 -8.86 0.11
C CYS A 42 11.86 -7.53 0.68
N PRO A 43 12.42 -7.03 1.79
CA PRO A 43 12.04 -5.73 2.34
C PRO A 43 12.17 -4.61 1.31
N ILE A 44 11.23 -3.66 1.31
CA ILE A 44 11.26 -2.49 0.42
C ILE A 44 12.33 -1.53 0.93
N PRO A 45 13.43 -1.30 0.18
CA PRO A 45 14.55 -0.51 0.69
C PRO A 45 14.16 0.91 1.10
N LEU A 46 13.16 1.51 0.45
CA LEU A 46 12.72 2.88 0.75
C LEU A 46 12.05 3.00 2.13
N ILE A 47 11.31 1.96 2.54
CA ILE A 47 10.62 1.91 3.84
C ILE A 47 11.63 1.61 4.96
N GLU A 48 12.60 0.73 4.70
CA GLU A 48 13.60 0.33 5.69
C GLU A 48 14.65 1.43 5.97
N ASN A 49 14.92 2.32 5.00
CA ASN A 49 16.01 3.29 5.10
C ASN A 49 15.61 4.72 5.50
N ARG A 50 14.32 5.04 5.71
CA ARG A 50 13.88 6.42 6.03
C ARG A 50 12.73 6.48 7.03
N GLU A 51 12.76 7.52 7.87
CA GLU A 51 11.92 7.64 9.07
C GLU A 51 10.45 8.02 8.83
N TYR A 52 10.04 8.57 7.69
CA TYR A 52 8.64 8.98 7.48
C TYR A 52 8.25 8.95 6.01
N VAL A 53 7.65 7.86 5.54
CA VAL A 53 6.89 7.88 4.29
C VAL A 53 5.55 8.55 4.60
N LEU A 54 5.27 9.67 3.95
CA LEU A 54 4.13 10.53 4.31
C LEU A 54 2.93 10.31 3.41
N THR A 55 3.18 10.02 2.13
CA THR A 55 2.15 9.93 1.10
C THR A 55 2.33 8.71 0.22
N LEU A 56 1.20 8.19 -0.24
CA LEU A 56 1.12 7.05 -1.14
C LEU A 56 0.29 7.44 -2.37
N SER A 57 0.85 7.18 -3.54
CA SER A 57 0.14 7.27 -4.81
C SER A 57 0.12 5.88 -5.46
N PHE A 58 -0.94 5.55 -6.17
CA PHE A 58 -1.05 4.26 -6.82
C PHE A 58 -1.96 4.29 -8.05
N GLU A 59 -1.70 3.37 -8.96
CA GLU A 59 -2.54 3.07 -10.12
C GLU A 59 -3.15 1.68 -9.94
N GLN A 60 -4.43 1.54 -10.27
CA GLN A 60 -5.16 0.29 -10.22
C GLN A 60 -5.17 -0.40 -11.60
N GLU A 61 -5.51 -1.69 -11.62
CA GLU A 61 -5.62 -2.48 -12.86
C GLU A 61 -6.66 -1.93 -13.86
N ASP A 62 -7.69 -1.21 -13.37
CA ASP A 62 -8.68 -0.54 -14.20
C ASP A 62 -8.20 0.82 -14.78
N GLY A 63 -6.97 1.21 -14.48
CA GLY A 63 -6.35 2.47 -14.92
C GLY A 63 -6.68 3.68 -14.05
N LEU A 64 -7.44 3.51 -12.95
CA LEU A 64 -7.67 4.61 -12.01
C LEU A 64 -6.40 4.93 -11.22
N THR A 65 -6.05 6.21 -11.16
CA THR A 65 -4.89 6.72 -10.43
C THR A 65 -5.32 7.56 -9.23
N PHE A 66 -4.71 7.30 -8.08
CA PHE A 66 -4.87 8.08 -6.87
C PHE A 66 -3.51 8.67 -6.49
N SER A 67 -3.46 9.97 -6.25
CA SER A 67 -2.22 10.69 -6.02
C SER A 67 -2.18 11.31 -4.62
N SER A 68 -1.00 11.23 -4.02
CA SER A 68 -0.62 11.92 -2.78
C SER A 68 -1.62 11.73 -1.63
N ILE A 69 -2.09 10.50 -1.42
CA ILE A 69 -2.95 10.18 -0.28
C ILE A 69 -2.06 10.11 0.97
N ASN A 70 -2.46 10.82 2.04
CA ASN A 70 -1.72 10.80 3.30
C ASN A 70 -1.78 9.42 3.94
N ILE A 71 -0.62 8.94 4.37
CA ILE A 71 -0.48 7.75 5.20
C ILE A 71 -0.70 8.19 6.65
N GLU A 72 -1.72 7.62 7.28
CA GLU A 72 -2.15 8.01 8.62
C GLU A 72 -1.53 7.08 9.67
N SER A 73 -1.39 5.81 9.32
CA SER A 73 -0.59 4.84 10.06
C SER A 73 -0.14 3.70 9.16
N TYR A 74 0.80 2.89 9.63
CA TYR A 74 1.22 1.69 8.93
C TYR A 74 1.58 0.56 9.89
N ASP A 75 1.53 -0.66 9.37
CA ASP A 75 1.95 -1.90 10.02
C ASP A 75 2.90 -2.66 9.09
N ILE A 76 3.93 -3.27 9.67
CA ILE A 76 4.91 -4.08 8.96
C ILE A 76 5.01 -5.43 9.68
N MET A 77 4.60 -6.48 8.98
CA MET A 77 4.73 -7.86 9.46
C MET A 77 5.79 -8.56 8.64
N GLN A 78 6.94 -8.83 9.26
CA GLN A 78 8.01 -9.61 8.66
C GLN A 78 7.82 -11.10 8.98
N GLY A 79 7.58 -11.89 7.94
CA GLY A 79 7.60 -13.36 8.00
C GLY A 79 8.93 -13.94 7.49
N ASP A 80 9.04 -15.26 7.49
CA ASP A 80 10.24 -15.97 7.02
C ASP A 80 10.41 -15.87 5.49
N GLU A 81 9.30 -15.85 4.74
CA GLU A 81 9.31 -15.87 3.27
C GLU A 81 8.94 -14.52 2.63
N PHE A 82 8.21 -13.66 3.35
CA PHE A 82 7.73 -12.39 2.85
C PHE A 82 7.49 -11.38 3.97
N THR A 83 7.59 -10.11 3.62
CA THR A 83 7.18 -8.97 4.43
C THR A 83 5.87 -8.41 3.88
N VAL A 84 4.92 -8.19 4.78
CA VAL A 84 3.64 -7.53 4.49
C VAL A 84 3.68 -6.12 5.06
N TYR A 85 3.44 -5.13 4.21
CA TYR A 85 3.29 -3.73 4.56
C TYR A 85 1.82 -3.34 4.42
N ARG A 86 1.24 -2.71 5.44
CA ARG A 86 -0.13 -2.19 5.41
C ARG A 86 -0.12 -0.71 5.72
N PHE A 87 -0.71 0.09 4.83
CA PHE A 87 -0.84 1.53 4.97
C PHE A 87 -2.30 1.90 5.10
N TYR A 88 -2.65 2.57 6.19
CA TYR A 88 -3.99 3.02 6.49
C TYR A 88 -4.13 4.50 6.11
N MET A 89 -5.18 4.83 5.37
CA MET A 89 -5.41 6.16 4.80
C MET A 89 -6.90 6.54 4.95
N TYR A 90 -7.17 7.82 5.18
CA TYR A 90 -8.53 8.38 5.26
C TYR A 90 -8.71 9.44 4.16
N PRO A 91 -8.95 9.05 2.90
CA PRO A 91 -9.15 10.01 1.82
C PRO A 91 -10.41 10.85 2.07
N LEU A 92 -10.25 12.18 1.99
CA LEU A 92 -11.31 13.19 2.18
C LEU A 92 -12.29 13.23 1.01
#